data_AF-A0A1G3YSJ1-F1
#
_entry.id   AF-A0A1G3YSJ1-F1
#
_cell.length_a   1.000
_cell.length_b   1.000
_cell.length_c   1.000
_cell.angle_alpha   90.00
_cell.angle_beta   90.00
_cell.angle_gamma   90.00
#
_symmetry.space_group_name_H-M   'P 1'
#
loop_
_entity.id
_entity.type
_entity.pdbx_description
1 polymer ?
#
loop_
_entity_poly.entity_id
_entity_poly.type
_entity_poly.pdbx_seq_one_letter_code
_entity_poly.pdbx_strand_id
1 'polypeptide(L)'
;MGPSFILEQASRSAHYTQKDYETLAFAGQQPAIGELSLTWRTMLKEAEEIIALLPEEQLGQCVITGKGELFNGSLRAPGEKLAAGEIHFHAGSIRRAGPKIKTQS
;
A
#
# COMPACT_ATOMS: atom_id res chain seq x y z
N MET A 1 -9.04 -2.43 -14.77
CA MET A 1 -8.46 -3.25 -13.68
C MET A 1 -8.07 -2.30 -12.57
N GLY A 2 -8.51 -2.58 -11.34
CA GLY A 2 -8.25 -1.73 -10.17
C GLY A 2 -7.50 -2.49 -9.06
N PRO A 3 -7.11 -1.81 -7.97
CA PRO A 3 -6.35 -2.40 -6.87
C PRO A 3 -6.99 -3.65 -6.25
N SER A 4 -8.32 -3.70 -6.16
CA SER A 4 -9.07 -4.85 -5.65
C SER A 4 -8.82 -6.12 -6.45
N PHE A 5 -8.77 -6.01 -7.78
CA PHE A 5 -8.45 -7.14 -8.66
C PHE A 5 -7.02 -7.65 -8.44
N ILE A 6 -6.06 -6.76 -8.18
CA ILE A 6 -4.68 -7.14 -7.89
C ILE A 6 -4.62 -7.95 -6.58
N LEU A 7 -5.31 -7.49 -5.52
CA LEU A 7 -5.39 -8.23 -4.26
C LEU A 7 -6.07 -9.59 -4.40
N GLU A 8 -7.13 -9.66 -5.20
CA GLU A 8 -7.80 -10.93 -5.49
C GLU A 8 -6.86 -11.93 -6.19
N GLN A 9 -6.07 -11.49 -7.16
CA GLN A 9 -5.09 -12.37 -7.80
C GLN A 9 -3.94 -12.74 -6.85
N ALA A 10 -3.47 -11.79 -6.06
CA ALA A 10 -2.38 -11.99 -5.10
C ALA A 10 -2.76 -12.97 -3.97
N SER A 11 -4.02 -12.94 -3.50
CA SER A 11 -4.51 -13.87 -2.48
C SER A 11 -4.60 -15.30 -2.99
N ARG A 12 -4.96 -15.49 -4.27
CA ARG A 12 -5.11 -16.79 -4.92
C ARG A 12 -3.78 -17.45 -5.32
N SER A 13 -2.74 -16.66 -5.57
CA SER A 13 -1.46 -17.12 -6.12
C SER A 13 -0.37 -17.36 -5.05
N ALA A 14 -0.67 -17.13 -3.77
CA ALA A 14 0.30 -17.17 -2.68
C ALA A 14 0.73 -18.57 -2.20
N HIS A 15 0.33 -19.63 -2.91
CA HIS A 15 0.53 -20.99 -2.44
C HIS A 15 1.86 -21.58 -2.94
N TYR A 16 2.96 -21.22 -2.27
CA TYR A 16 4.19 -22.00 -2.37
C TYR A 16 4.06 -23.28 -1.55
N THR A 17 4.30 -24.43 -2.16
CA THR A 17 4.45 -25.68 -1.39
C THR A 17 5.79 -25.65 -0.65
N GLN A 18 5.92 -26.44 0.41
CA GLN A 18 7.19 -26.60 1.12
C GLN A 18 8.34 -26.97 0.15
N LYS A 19 8.03 -27.83 -0.83
CA LYS A 19 8.99 -28.28 -1.85
C LYS A 19 9.40 -27.14 -2.78
N ASP A 20 8.46 -26.30 -3.24
CA ASP A 20 8.79 -25.14 -4.07
C ASP A 20 9.63 -24.13 -3.27
N TYR A 21 9.27 -23.92 -2.01
CA TYR A 21 9.95 -23.00 -1.10
C TYR A 21 11.41 -23.38 -0.85
N GLU A 22 11.70 -24.67 -0.71
CA GLU A 22 13.06 -25.22 -0.56
C GLU A 22 13.93 -25.05 -1.81
N THR A 23 13.33 -24.84 -2.99
CA THR A 23 14.08 -24.58 -4.24
C THR A 23 14.44 -23.11 -4.42
N LEU A 24 13.89 -22.20 -3.61
CA LEU A 24 14.15 -20.77 -3.73
C LEU A 24 15.53 -20.42 -3.14
N ALA A 25 16.29 -19.64 -3.89
CA ALA A 25 17.55 -19.08 -3.40
C ALA A 25 17.27 -17.81 -2.59
N PHE A 26 17.60 -17.83 -1.30
CA PHE A 26 17.52 -16.66 -0.44
C PHE A 26 18.91 -16.02 -0.31
N ALA A 27 18.97 -14.68 -0.36
CA ALA A 27 20.21 -13.93 -0.20
C ALA A 27 20.79 -13.99 1.24
N GLY A 28 20.08 -14.62 2.17
CA GLY A 28 20.45 -14.76 3.58
C GLY A 28 19.75 -15.97 4.20
N GLN A 29 19.56 -15.95 5.52
CA GLN A 29 18.86 -17.04 6.20
C GLN A 29 17.45 -17.21 5.62
N GLN A 30 17.14 -18.44 5.21
CA GLN A 30 15.82 -18.81 4.72
C GLN A 30 14.77 -18.55 5.82
N PRO A 31 13.72 -17.76 5.55
CA PRO A 31 12.66 -17.52 6.51
C PRO A 31 11.90 -18.82 6.86
N ALA A 32 11.18 -18.82 7.97
CA ALA A 32 10.21 -19.88 8.21
C ALA A 32 9.00 -19.69 7.27
N ILE A 33 8.64 -20.73 6.52
CA ILE A 33 7.51 -20.66 5.56
C ILE A 33 6.19 -20.23 6.22
N GLY A 34 5.97 -20.64 7.48
CA GLY A 34 4.80 -20.28 8.26
C GLY A 34 4.76 -18.78 8.58
N GLU A 35 5.90 -18.20 8.96
CA GLU A 35 6.04 -16.77 9.23
C GLU A 35 5.84 -15.94 7.97
N LEU A 36 6.38 -16.40 6.83
CA LEU A 36 6.19 -15.74 5.55
C LEU A 36 4.72 -15.75 5.14
N SER A 37 4.04 -16.88 5.30
CA SER A 37 2.62 -17.03 4.99
C SER A 37 1.73 -16.11 5.85
N LEU A 38 2.04 -15.99 7.15
CA LEU A 38 1.34 -15.09 8.07
C LEU A 38 1.58 -13.62 7.72
N THR A 39 2.84 -13.27 7.44
CA THR A 39 3.22 -11.91 7.03
C THR A 39 2.49 -11.50 5.76
N TRP A 40 2.48 -12.39 4.76
CA TRP A 40 1.78 -12.15 3.49
C TRP A 40 0.28 -11.90 3.69
N ARG A 41 -0.41 -12.75 4.46
CA ARG A 41 -1.84 -12.56 4.77
C ARG A 41 -2.10 -11.25 5.51
N THR A 42 -1.21 -10.86 6.40
CA THR A 42 -1.31 -9.59 7.13
C THR A 42 -1.20 -8.41 6.17
N MET A 43 -0.22 -8.42 5.26
CA MET A 43 -0.06 -7.38 4.23
C MET A 43 -1.26 -7.29 3.29
N LEU A 44 -1.84 -8.43 2.86
CA LEU A 44 -3.04 -8.43 2.03
C LEU A 44 -4.23 -7.81 2.76
N LYS A 45 -4.43 -8.16 4.03
CA LYS A 45 -5.52 -7.60 4.84
C LYS A 45 -5.36 -6.09 5.05
N GLU A 46 -4.15 -5.64 5.37
CA GLU A 46 -3.85 -4.20 5.49
C GLU A 46 -4.15 -3.47 4.16
N ALA A 47 -3.81 -4.07 3.02
CA ALA A 47 -4.10 -3.49 1.72
C ALA A 47 -5.61 -3.44 1.42
N GLU A 48 -6.39 -4.45 1.82
CA GLU A 48 -7.86 -4.44 1.70
C GLU A 48 -8.46 -3.29 2.53
N GLU A 49 -8.01 -3.11 3.77
CA GLU A 49 -8.44 -2.02 4.65
C GLU A 49 -8.11 -0.65 4.04
N ILE A 50 -6.93 -0.49 3.42
CA ILE A 50 -6.54 0.74 2.73
C ILE A 50 -7.46 1.00 1.54
N ILE A 51 -7.68 0.02 0.67
CA ILE A 51 -8.53 0.19 -0.53
C ILE A 51 -9.96 0.55 -0.12
N ALA A 52 -10.49 -0.06 0.94
CA ALA A 52 -11.84 0.22 1.42
C ALA A 52 -12.02 1.66 1.94
N LEU A 53 -10.94 2.30 2.37
CA LEU A 53 -10.96 3.64 2.97
C LEU A 53 -10.60 4.76 1.99
N LEU A 54 -9.97 4.44 0.86
CA LEU A 54 -9.57 5.44 -0.13
C LEU A 54 -10.69 5.67 -1.17
N PRO A 55 -11.03 6.92 -1.50
CA PRO A 55 -12.02 7.21 -2.53
C PRO A 55 -11.57 6.69 -3.90
N GLU A 56 -12.47 6.05 -4.65
CA GLU A 56 -12.17 5.47 -5.96
C GLU A 56 -11.73 6.55 -6.97
N GLU A 57 -12.27 7.76 -6.85
CA GLU A 57 -11.95 8.90 -7.71
C GLU A 57 -10.52 9.41 -7.54
N GLN A 58 -9.87 9.05 -6.43
CA GLN A 58 -8.51 9.47 -6.09
C GLN A 58 -7.47 8.38 -6.35
N LEU A 59 -7.88 7.26 -6.98
CA LEU A 59 -6.96 6.20 -7.38
C LEU A 59 -5.85 6.72 -8.32
N GLY A 60 -4.62 6.25 -8.07
CA GLY A 60 -3.44 6.66 -8.84
C GLY A 60 -2.82 8.00 -8.43
N GLN A 61 -3.39 8.68 -7.44
CA GLN A 61 -2.81 9.90 -6.86
C GLN A 61 -1.85 9.58 -5.71
N CYS A 62 -0.88 10.46 -5.45
CA CYS A 62 -0.05 10.39 -4.27
C CYS A 62 -0.76 10.97 -3.04
N VAL A 63 -0.53 10.35 -1.89
CA VAL A 63 -0.99 10.86 -0.60
C VAL A 63 0.11 11.73 0.01
N ILE A 64 -0.25 12.97 0.33
CA ILE A 64 0.65 13.96 0.94
C ILE A 64 0.12 14.42 2.28
N THR A 65 1.00 14.87 3.18
CA THR A 65 0.60 15.52 4.42
C THR A 65 0.07 16.93 4.15
N GLY A 66 -0.59 17.54 5.13
CA GLY A 66 -0.94 18.98 5.09
C GLY A 66 0.25 19.93 4.88
N LYS A 67 1.49 19.45 5.02
CA LYS A 67 2.72 20.19 4.71
C LYS A 67 3.21 20.02 3.27
N GLY A 68 2.55 19.18 2.47
CA GLY A 68 2.93 18.88 1.09
C GLY A 68 4.03 17.84 0.96
N GLU A 69 4.37 17.13 2.04
CA GLU A 69 5.37 16.06 2.03
C GLU A 69 4.70 14.72 1.70
N LEU A 70 5.44 13.76 1.12
CA LEU A 70 4.90 12.42 0.92
C LEU A 70 4.51 11.81 2.27
N PHE A 71 3.29 11.30 2.36
CA PHE A 71 2.84 10.59 3.55
C PHE A 71 3.54 9.24 3.64
N ASN A 72 4.37 9.05 4.66
CA ASN A 72 5.11 7.82 4.97
C ASN A 72 4.68 7.18 6.31
N GLY A 73 3.56 7.66 6.87
CA GLY A 73 3.04 7.20 8.16
C GLY A 73 2.31 5.86 8.07
N SER A 74 2.06 5.27 9.24
CA SER A 74 1.20 4.09 9.34
C SER A 74 -0.22 4.41 8.88
N LEU A 75 -0.74 3.54 8.00
CA LEU A 75 -2.11 3.57 7.51
C LEU A 75 -3.07 2.81 8.44
N ARG A 76 -2.82 2.76 9.76
CA ARG A 76 -3.75 2.14 10.71
C ARG A 76 -5.09 2.88 10.86
N ALA A 77 -5.19 4.12 10.36
CA ALA A 77 -6.44 4.87 10.30
C ALA A 77 -6.41 5.95 9.18
N PRO A 78 -6.33 5.56 7.91
CA PRO A 78 -6.32 6.50 6.78
C PRO A 78 -7.61 7.32 6.75
N GLY A 79 -8.75 6.70 7.09
CA GLY A 79 -10.04 7.39 7.18
C GLY A 79 -10.07 8.51 8.22
N GLU A 80 -9.50 8.29 9.41
CA GLU A 80 -9.43 9.32 10.45
C GLU A 80 -8.51 10.48 10.05
N LYS A 81 -7.35 10.18 9.47
CA LYS A 81 -6.41 11.19 8.98
C LYS A 81 -6.95 11.99 7.81
N LEU A 82 -7.71 11.32 6.93
CA LEU A 82 -8.42 11.97 5.83
C LEU A 82 -9.52 12.88 6.37
N ALA A 83 -10.33 12.39 7.31
CA ALA A 83 -11.40 13.17 7.96
C ALA A 83 -10.86 14.38 8.75
N ALA A 84 -9.68 14.23 9.36
CA ALA A 84 -8.98 15.31 10.06
C ALA A 84 -8.26 16.30 9.12
N GLY A 85 -8.24 16.04 7.81
CA GLY A 85 -7.52 16.88 6.84
C GLY A 85 -6.00 16.83 6.99
N GLU A 86 -5.45 15.81 7.64
CA GLU A 86 -4.01 15.62 7.82
C GLU A 86 -3.32 15.11 6.56
N ILE A 87 -4.09 14.44 5.69
CA ILE A 87 -3.64 13.90 4.41
C ILE A 87 -4.50 14.40 3.25
N HIS A 88 -3.87 14.61 2.10
CA HIS A 88 -4.51 15.05 0.87
C HIS A 88 -4.07 14.20 -0.31
N PHE A 89 -4.89 14.16 -1.35
CA PHE A 89 -4.56 13.53 -2.62
C PHE A 89 -3.98 14.56 -3.58
N HIS A 90 -2.93 14.17 -4.28
CA HIS A 90 -2.28 15.00 -5.28
C HIS A 90 -1.97 14.12 -6.48
N ALA A 91 -2.21 14.58 -7.71
CA ALA A 91 -2.02 13.80 -8.95
C ALA A 91 -0.58 13.30 -9.21
N GLY A 92 0.36 13.57 -8.29
CA GLY A 92 1.79 13.36 -8.49
C GLY A 92 2.37 14.18 -9.64
N SER A 93 3.69 14.34 -9.67
CA SER A 93 4.38 14.69 -10.90
C SER A 93 5.64 13.84 -11.00
N ILE A 94 5.68 12.90 -11.97
CA ILE A 94 6.88 12.11 -12.26
C ILE A 94 7.82 12.98 -13.11
N ARG A 95 8.34 14.08 -12.55
CA ARG A 95 9.33 14.96 -13.22
C ARG A 95 10.04 15.95 -12.27
N ARG A 96 10.56 15.45 -11.14
CA ARG A 96 11.47 16.17 -10.21
C ARG A 96 10.93 17.42 -9.50
N ALA A 97 9.66 17.78 -9.65
CA ALA A 97 9.02 18.75 -8.77
C ALA A 97 8.23 17.99 -7.70
N GLY A 98 8.62 18.12 -6.43
CA GLY A 98 7.82 17.63 -5.31
C GLY A 98 6.40 18.25 -5.34
N PRO A 99 5.38 17.53 -4.85
CA PRO A 99 4.02 18.04 -4.81
C PRO A 99 3.99 19.38 -4.07
N LYS A 100 3.44 20.42 -4.71
CA LYS A 100 3.24 21.74 -4.08
C LYS A 100 1.75 21.92 -3.90
N ILE A 101 1.30 22.06 -2.66
CA ILE A 101 -0.08 22.43 -2.36
C ILE A 101 -0.31 23.81 -2.98
N LYS A 102 -1.24 23.91 -3.94
CA LYS A 102 -1.74 25.21 -4.40
C LYS A 102 -2.69 25.73 -3.34
N THR A 103 -2.21 26.64 -2.50
CA THR A 103 -3.08 27.48 -1.67
C THR A 103 -3.93 28.32 -2.61
N GLN A 104 -5.23 28.03 -2.74
CA GLN A 104 -6.16 28.98 -3.36
C GLN A 104 -6.43 30.07 -2.33
N SER A 105 -6.11 31.32 -2.71
CA SER A 105 -6.53 32.55 -2.04
C SER A 105 -7.90 32.97 -2.56
#